data_AF-A0AAW5VJ12-F1
#
_entry.id   AF-A0AAW5VJ12-F1
#
_cell.length_a   1.000
_cell.length_b   1.000
_cell.length_c   1.000
_cell.angle_alpha   90.00
_cell.angle_beta   90.00
_cell.angle_gamma   90.00
#
_symmetry.space_group_name_H-M   'P 1'
#
loop_
_entity.id
_entity.type
_entity.pdbx_description
1 polymer ?
#
loop_
_entity_poly.entity_id
_entity_poly.type
_entity_poly.pdbx_seq_one_letter_code
_entity_poly.pdbx_strand_id
1 'polypeptide(L)'
;MKLIYNLKLSLSSFREYIIYKQILYTQKKISRFVVNRFDLKSENIVNFRTDTNPNSAFTVKVDKKNSQSLESRLKFMAITAKSLERLYQIQPQKTTFQKQNLLIQKTLVYLDTLLAISHRLSFLFQSNDTNQELQGEVQALVDEVDRIASTAKFNRMKLFEGDFAKSSRTASMWFINEKNGELFRMYISTMTSHSLGLTSFNGFPLTLSNPIQAQKKIEVAINRISEERKRIQSVLD
;
A
#
# COMPACT_ATOMS: atom_id res chain seq x y z
N MET A 1 -19.97 -12.59 28.11
CA MET A 1 -18.59 -13.08 28.31
C MET A 1 -17.64 -12.19 27.52
N LYS A 2 -17.06 -11.15 28.15
CA LYS A 2 -16.06 -10.28 27.48
C LYS A 2 -14.80 -11.12 27.28
N LEU A 3 -14.41 -11.37 26.04
CA LEU A 3 -13.13 -11.98 25.73
C LEU A 3 -12.03 -11.15 26.40
N ILE A 4 -11.35 -11.74 27.37
CA ILE A 4 -10.17 -11.16 27.99
C ILE A 4 -9.14 -11.05 26.87
N TYR A 5 -8.94 -9.84 26.39
CA TYR A 5 -7.98 -9.48 25.34
C TYR A 5 -6.57 -9.71 25.89
N ASN A 6 -6.11 -10.96 25.90
CA ASN A 6 -4.73 -11.26 26.25
C ASN A 6 -3.85 -11.12 25.00
N LEU A 7 -3.78 -9.89 24.48
CA LEU A 7 -2.89 -9.55 23.37
C LEU A 7 -1.49 -9.31 23.92
N LYS A 8 -0.61 -10.31 23.84
CA LYS A 8 0.82 -10.00 23.71
C LYS A 8 1.04 -9.39 22.32
N LEU A 9 0.64 -8.11 22.16
CA LEU A 9 0.95 -7.36 20.95
C LEU A 9 2.46 -7.25 20.83
N SER A 10 3.02 -7.78 19.74
CA SER A 10 4.36 -7.38 19.34
C SER A 10 4.36 -5.86 19.10
N LEU A 11 5.49 -5.19 19.34
CA LEU A 11 5.62 -3.75 19.11
C LEU A 11 5.20 -3.37 17.67
N SER A 12 5.53 -4.21 16.70
CA SER A 12 5.12 -4.06 15.30
C SER A 12 3.60 -4.17 15.12
N SER A 13 2.93 -5.14 15.75
CA SER A 13 1.47 -5.25 15.70
C SER A 13 0.79 -4.04 16.33
N PHE A 14 1.29 -3.58 17.48
CA PHE A 14 0.76 -2.39 18.16
C PHE A 14 0.93 -1.11 17.33
N ARG A 15 2.06 -0.96 16.63
CA ARG A 15 2.27 0.14 15.68
C ARG A 15 1.20 0.16 14.59
N GLU A 16 0.99 -0.97 13.90
CA GLU A 16 0.01 -1.05 12.81
C GLU A 16 -1.43 -0.81 13.32
N TYR A 17 -1.73 -1.31 14.51
CA TYR A 17 -3.01 -1.05 15.18
C TYR A 17 -3.25 0.45 15.43
N ILE A 18 -2.25 1.18 15.94
CA ILE A 18 -2.36 2.64 16.15
C ILE A 18 -2.61 3.36 14.83
N ILE A 19 -1.84 3.03 13.78
CA ILE A 19 -1.99 3.64 12.45
C ILE A 19 -3.41 3.39 11.93
N TYR A 20 -3.88 2.14 12.01
CA TYR A 20 -5.24 1.78 11.61
C TYR A 20 -6.31 2.57 12.38
N LYS A 21 -6.18 2.70 13.71
CA LYS A 21 -7.11 3.50 14.53
C LYS A 21 -7.10 4.98 14.19
N GLN A 22 -5.93 5.57 13.93
CA GLN A 22 -5.80 6.96 13.48
C GLN A 22 -6.49 7.18 12.14
N ILE A 23 -6.34 6.25 11.19
CA ILE A 23 -7.01 6.31 9.89
C ILE A 23 -8.53 6.24 10.06
N LEU A 24 -9.06 5.31 10.87
CA LEU A 24 -10.50 5.22 11.12
C LEU A 24 -11.07 6.47 11.78
N TYR A 25 -10.32 7.05 12.74
CA TYR A 25 -10.70 8.31 13.37
C TYR A 25 -10.76 9.45 12.33
N THR A 26 -9.76 9.50 11.45
CA THR A 26 -9.68 10.47 10.36
C THR A 26 -10.84 10.32 9.37
N GLN A 27 -11.16 9.11 8.93
CA GLN A 27 -12.30 8.84 8.05
C GLN A 27 -13.63 9.31 8.68
N LYS A 28 -13.83 9.06 9.97
CA LYS A 28 -15.01 9.55 10.70
C LYS A 28 -15.04 11.08 10.80
N LYS A 29 -13.88 11.73 10.94
CA LYS A 29 -13.79 13.19 10.96
C LYS A 29 -14.14 13.78 9.59
N ILE A 30 -13.62 13.18 8.51
CA ILE A 30 -13.91 13.58 7.13
C ILE A 30 -15.39 13.40 6.81
N SER A 31 -15.99 12.25 7.16
CA SER A 31 -17.41 12.02 6.88
C SER A 31 -18.33 13.01 7.60
N ARG A 32 -18.04 13.33 8.87
CA ARG A 32 -18.75 14.40 9.61
C ARG A 32 -18.59 15.76 8.96
N PHE A 33 -17.38 16.08 8.49
CA PHE A 33 -17.11 17.35 7.80
C PHE A 33 -17.88 17.47 6.49
N VAL A 34 -17.92 16.40 5.67
CA VAL A 34 -18.66 16.38 4.40
C VAL A 34 -20.16 16.55 4.62
N VAL A 35 -20.72 15.91 5.65
CA VAL A 35 -22.16 16.00 6.00
C VAL A 35 -22.54 17.40 6.49
N ASN A 36 -21.64 18.13 7.15
CA ASN A 36 -21.90 19.49 7.63
C ASN A 36 -21.97 20.50 6.46
N ARG A 37 -23.21 20.84 6.06
CA ARG A 37 -23.49 21.79 4.96
C ARG A 37 -23.14 23.25 5.30
N PHE A 38 -23.03 23.61 6.57
CA PHE A 38 -22.92 25.00 7.03
C PHE A 38 -21.51 25.60 6.98
N ASP A 39 -20.48 24.81 6.67
CA ASP A 39 -19.09 25.28 6.69
C ASP A 39 -18.44 25.02 5.33
N LEU A 40 -18.52 26.03 4.45
CA LEU A 40 -17.96 26.00 3.10
C LEU A 40 -16.55 26.60 3.02
N LYS A 41 -16.06 27.20 4.12
CA LYS A 41 -14.76 27.90 4.18
C LYS A 41 -13.77 27.31 5.20
N SER A 42 -14.18 26.38 6.06
CA SER A 42 -13.25 25.80 7.02
C SER A 42 -12.36 24.73 6.40
N GLU A 43 -11.10 25.09 6.13
CA GLU A 43 -10.04 24.13 5.85
C GLU A 43 -9.80 23.30 7.10
N ASN A 44 -10.13 22.01 7.06
CA ASN A 44 -9.80 21.10 8.15
C ASN A 44 -8.44 20.45 7.88
N ILE A 45 -7.44 20.82 8.67
CA ILE A 45 -6.15 20.14 8.66
C ILE A 45 -6.31 18.80 9.41
N VAL A 46 -6.00 17.70 8.72
CA VAL A 46 -5.90 16.39 9.34
C VAL A 46 -4.45 15.96 9.33
N ASN A 47 -3.94 15.71 10.53
CA ASN A 47 -2.61 15.17 10.76
C ASN A 47 -2.75 13.72 11.20
N PHE A 48 -2.14 12.81 10.46
CA PHE A 48 -2.02 11.42 10.88
C PHE A 48 -0.64 10.87 10.52
N ARG A 49 -0.19 9.85 11.24
CA ARG A 49 1.14 9.27 11.04
C ARG A 49 1.02 7.96 10.27
N THR A 50 1.88 7.81 9.28
CA THR A 50 1.95 6.58 8.46
C THR A 50 3.17 5.71 8.83
N ASP A 51 4.08 6.23 9.64
CA ASP A 51 5.28 5.56 10.17
C ASP A 51 5.61 6.12 11.56
N THR A 52 6.55 5.47 12.26
CA THR A 52 7.07 5.88 13.57
C THR A 52 8.05 7.05 13.50
N ASN A 53 8.44 7.48 12.30
CA ASN A 53 9.34 8.62 12.14
C ASN A 53 8.59 9.90 12.58
N PRO A 54 9.12 10.71 13.51
CA PRO A 54 8.49 11.97 13.90
C PRO A 54 8.25 12.91 12.70
N ASN A 55 9.08 12.82 11.65
CA ASN A 55 8.97 13.63 10.44
C ASN A 55 8.03 13.05 9.38
N SER A 56 7.44 11.86 9.60
CA SER A 56 6.47 11.25 8.66
C SER A 56 5.02 11.61 9.00
N ALA A 57 4.79 12.77 9.60
CA ALA A 57 3.45 13.28 9.79
C ALA A 57 2.87 13.62 8.40
N PHE A 58 1.81 12.91 8.01
CA PHE A 58 1.08 13.23 6.81
C PHE A 58 0.06 14.31 7.16
N THR A 59 0.32 15.51 6.68
CA THR A 59 -0.57 16.67 6.84
C THR A 59 -1.37 16.83 5.56
N VAL A 60 -2.68 16.62 5.66
CA VAL A 60 -3.59 16.81 4.53
C VAL A 60 -4.54 17.94 4.85
N LYS A 61 -4.61 18.90 3.93
CA LYS A 61 -5.71 19.87 3.90
C LYS A 61 -6.93 19.19 3.31
N VAL A 62 -7.98 19.06 4.11
CA VAL A 62 -9.25 18.49 3.67
C VAL A 62 -10.15 19.62 3.17
N ASP A 63 -10.48 19.54 1.88
CA ASP A 63 -11.52 20.34 1.24
C ASP A 63 -12.63 19.40 0.74
N LYS A 64 -13.85 19.92 0.56
CA LYS A 64 -15.01 19.15 0.08
C LYS A 64 -14.71 18.49 -1.28
N LYS A 65 -14.00 19.18 -2.18
CA LYS A 65 -13.59 18.65 -3.50
C LYS A 65 -12.61 17.49 -3.44
N ASN A 66 -11.77 17.43 -2.42
CA ASN A 66 -10.74 16.40 -2.25
C ASN A 66 -11.17 15.29 -1.28
N SER A 67 -12.40 15.36 -0.76
CA SER A 67 -12.87 14.45 0.28
C SER A 67 -12.95 13.01 -0.22
N GLN A 68 -13.49 12.80 -1.42
CA GLN A 68 -13.59 11.49 -2.06
C GLN A 68 -12.22 10.89 -2.37
N SER A 69 -11.29 11.66 -2.96
CA SER A 69 -9.94 11.18 -3.29
C SER A 69 -9.18 10.74 -2.04
N LEU A 70 -9.29 11.53 -0.97
CA LEU A 70 -8.68 11.23 0.32
C LEU A 70 -9.32 10.00 0.97
N GLU A 71 -10.64 9.85 0.92
CA GLU A 71 -11.34 8.68 1.47
C GLU A 71 -10.91 7.40 0.77
N SER A 72 -10.84 7.41 -0.57
CA SER A 72 -10.34 6.28 -1.36
C SER A 72 -8.91 5.90 -0.98
N ARG A 73 -8.01 6.88 -0.84
CA ARG A 73 -6.64 6.63 -0.39
C ARG A 73 -6.60 6.04 1.02
N LEU A 74 -7.30 6.67 1.98
CA LEU A 74 -7.35 6.21 3.38
C LEU A 74 -7.91 4.80 3.51
N LYS A 75 -8.86 4.40 2.65
CA LYS A 75 -9.39 3.04 2.61
C LYS A 75 -8.28 2.01 2.35
N PHE A 76 -7.42 2.23 1.36
CA PHE A 76 -6.33 1.30 1.05
C PHE A 76 -5.22 1.31 2.11
N MET A 77 -4.94 2.47 2.70
CA MET A 77 -4.04 2.55 3.85
C MET A 77 -4.57 1.74 5.04
N ALA A 78 -5.86 1.85 5.33
CA ALA A 78 -6.51 1.10 6.41
C ALA A 78 -6.47 -0.42 6.16
N ILE A 79 -6.73 -0.85 4.92
CA ILE A 79 -6.62 -2.27 4.52
C ILE A 79 -5.20 -2.77 4.76
N THR A 80 -4.19 -2.02 4.30
CA THR A 80 -2.78 -2.39 4.47
C THR A 80 -2.40 -2.51 5.95
N ALA A 81 -2.69 -1.48 6.76
CA ALA A 81 -2.36 -1.47 8.18
C ALA A 81 -3.03 -2.63 8.93
N LYS A 82 -4.32 -2.88 8.66
CA LYS A 82 -5.06 -3.99 9.27
C LYS A 82 -4.51 -5.36 8.88
N SER A 83 -4.12 -5.55 7.61
CA SER A 83 -3.51 -6.80 7.15
C SER A 83 -2.14 -7.04 7.77
N LEU A 84 -1.32 -5.99 7.90
CA LEU A 84 -0.03 -6.06 8.59
C LEU A 84 -0.19 -6.32 10.10
N GLU A 85 -1.17 -5.69 10.76
CA GLU A 85 -1.49 -5.95 12.16
C GLU A 85 -1.77 -7.44 12.40
N ARG A 86 -2.65 -8.03 11.57
CA ARG A 86 -2.99 -9.46 11.62
C ARG A 86 -1.77 -10.34 11.37
N LEU A 87 -0.97 -10.00 10.37
CA LEU A 87 0.26 -10.73 10.05
C LEU A 87 1.20 -10.78 11.27
N TYR A 88 1.40 -9.65 11.94
CA TYR A 88 2.25 -9.57 13.13
C TYR A 88 1.67 -10.24 14.39
N GLN A 89 0.36 -10.50 14.44
CA GLN A 89 -0.26 -11.28 15.51
C GLN A 89 -0.08 -12.79 15.31
N ILE A 90 -0.18 -13.23 14.05
CA ILE A 90 -0.16 -14.65 13.71
C ILE A 90 1.27 -15.19 13.64
N GLN A 91 2.22 -14.39 13.15
CA GLN A 91 3.54 -14.90 12.82
C GLN A 91 4.60 -14.67 13.90
N PRO A 92 5.17 -15.74 14.48
CA PRO A 92 6.34 -15.63 15.35
C PRO A 92 7.57 -15.15 14.56
N GLN A 93 8.59 -14.61 15.24
CA GLN A 93 9.78 -14.02 14.62
C GLN A 93 11.09 -14.52 15.24
N LYS A 94 11.07 -15.71 15.85
CA LYS A 94 12.20 -16.22 16.64
C LYS A 94 13.26 -16.85 15.74
N THR A 95 12.85 -17.74 14.84
CA THR A 95 13.76 -18.49 13.97
C THR A 95 14.00 -17.78 12.64
N THR A 96 15.05 -18.20 11.92
CA THR A 96 15.35 -17.69 10.57
C THR A 96 14.20 -17.96 9.60
N PHE A 97 13.64 -19.18 9.61
CA PHE A 97 12.51 -19.57 8.75
C PHE A 97 11.26 -18.73 9.05
N GLN A 98 10.98 -18.46 10.32
CA GLN A 98 9.89 -17.58 10.72
C GLN A 98 10.07 -16.15 10.20
N LYS A 99 11.30 -15.62 10.24
CA LYS A 99 11.61 -14.29 9.69
C LYS A 99 11.51 -14.27 8.15
N GLN A 100 11.92 -15.35 7.48
CA GLN A 100 11.79 -15.51 6.02
C GLN A 100 10.32 -15.56 5.59
N ASN A 101 9.52 -16.38 6.27
CA ASN A 101 8.07 -16.46 6.04
C ASN A 101 7.40 -15.09 6.28
N LEU A 102 7.78 -14.39 7.35
CA LEU A 102 7.27 -13.04 7.62
C LEU A 102 7.63 -12.04 6.53
N LEU A 103 8.85 -12.08 5.99
CA LEU A 103 9.24 -11.23 4.88
C LEU A 103 8.38 -11.50 3.64
N ILE A 104 8.18 -12.79 3.30
CA ILE A 104 7.38 -13.21 2.15
C ILE A 104 5.94 -12.73 2.32
N GLN A 105 5.32 -13.02 3.45
CA GLN A 105 3.92 -12.69 3.73
C GLN A 105 3.70 -11.19 3.82
N LYS A 106 4.66 -10.45 4.38
CA LYS A 106 4.63 -8.99 4.36
C LYS A 106 4.66 -8.45 2.93
N THR A 107 5.49 -9.04 2.07
CA THR A 107 5.57 -8.68 0.65
C THR A 107 4.23 -8.95 -0.05
N LEU A 108 3.62 -10.12 0.20
CA LEU A 108 2.30 -10.48 -0.34
C LEU A 108 1.20 -9.50 0.09
N VAL A 109 1.17 -9.08 1.36
CA VAL A 109 0.19 -8.09 1.85
C VAL A 109 0.27 -6.78 1.07
N TYR A 110 1.48 -6.30 0.74
CA TYR A 110 1.63 -5.11 -0.08
C TYR A 110 1.23 -5.34 -1.54
N LEU A 111 1.56 -6.50 -2.12
CA LEU A 111 1.13 -6.83 -3.49
C LEU A 111 -0.39 -6.93 -3.61
N ASP A 112 -1.06 -7.48 -2.59
CA ASP A 112 -2.52 -7.55 -2.51
C ASP A 112 -3.15 -6.16 -2.49
N THR A 113 -2.57 -5.21 -1.76
CA THR A 113 -3.09 -3.84 -1.69
C THR A 113 -2.82 -3.08 -2.98
N LEU A 114 -1.66 -3.25 -3.61
CA LEU A 114 -1.35 -2.70 -4.93
C LEU A 114 -2.30 -3.23 -6.01
N LEU A 115 -2.62 -4.53 -5.97
CA LEU A 115 -3.59 -5.14 -6.88
C LEU A 115 -4.99 -4.54 -6.68
N ALA A 116 -5.42 -4.37 -5.44
CA ALA A 116 -6.71 -3.76 -5.11
C ALA A 116 -6.81 -2.29 -5.57
N ILE A 117 -5.72 -1.52 -5.44
CA ILE A 117 -5.64 -0.15 -5.97
C ILE A 117 -5.73 -0.16 -7.50
N SER A 118 -5.01 -1.08 -8.16
CA SER A 118 -5.00 -1.18 -9.62
C SER A 118 -6.39 -1.54 -10.18
N HIS A 119 -7.13 -2.43 -9.51
CA HIS A 119 -8.53 -2.71 -9.86
C HIS A 119 -9.44 -1.49 -9.65
N ARG A 120 -9.24 -0.71 -8.58
CA ARG A 120 -10.00 0.54 -8.38
C ARG A 120 -9.69 1.55 -9.48
N LEU A 121 -8.43 1.71 -9.87
CA LEU A 121 -8.05 2.55 -11.00
C LEU A 121 -8.76 2.09 -12.27
N SER A 122 -8.72 0.79 -12.60
CA SER A 122 -9.42 0.25 -13.77
C SER A 122 -10.91 0.59 -13.76
N PHE A 123 -11.58 0.51 -12.60
CA PHE A 123 -12.98 0.87 -12.46
C PHE A 123 -13.23 2.37 -12.74
N LEU A 124 -12.36 3.26 -12.23
CA LEU A 124 -12.48 4.70 -12.48
C LEU A 124 -12.33 5.07 -13.96
N PHE A 125 -11.48 4.35 -14.70
CA PHE A 125 -11.29 4.59 -16.13
C PHE A 125 -12.41 3.99 -17.01
N GLN A 126 -13.24 3.10 -16.47
CA GLN A 126 -14.39 2.52 -17.19
C GLN A 126 -15.63 3.43 -17.19
N SER A 127 -15.75 4.36 -16.23
CA SER A 127 -16.96 5.18 -16.10
C SER A 127 -17.10 6.25 -17.21
N ASN A 128 -16.09 6.46 -18.06
CA ASN A 128 -16.02 7.48 -19.12
C ASN A 128 -16.25 8.93 -18.66
N ASP A 129 -16.40 9.16 -17.36
CA ASP A 129 -16.53 10.48 -16.77
C ASP A 129 -15.16 11.15 -16.64
N THR A 130 -15.05 12.38 -17.15
CA THR A 130 -13.82 13.18 -17.12
C THR A 130 -13.89 14.29 -16.07
N ASN A 131 -14.40 13.95 -14.89
CA ASN A 131 -14.56 14.90 -13.80
C ASN A 131 -13.24 15.15 -13.06
N GLN A 132 -12.99 16.40 -12.67
CA GLN A 132 -11.79 16.79 -11.93
C GLN A 132 -11.64 16.04 -10.60
N GLU A 133 -12.76 15.71 -9.95
CA GLU A 133 -12.78 14.93 -8.71
C GLU A 133 -12.25 13.51 -8.90
N LEU A 134 -12.63 12.86 -10.02
CA LEU A 134 -12.13 11.52 -10.37
C LEU A 134 -10.64 11.58 -10.72
N GLN A 135 -10.19 12.62 -11.41
CA GLN A 135 -8.76 12.81 -11.68
C GLN A 135 -7.97 13.00 -10.37
N GLY A 136 -8.54 13.72 -9.40
CA GLY A 136 -8.00 13.84 -8.05
C GLY A 136 -7.95 12.50 -7.31
N GLU A 137 -8.96 11.65 -7.47
CA GLU A 137 -8.96 10.29 -6.95
C GLU A 137 -7.85 9.43 -7.58
N VAL A 138 -7.69 9.48 -8.89
CA VAL A 138 -6.60 8.78 -9.60
C VAL A 138 -5.23 9.22 -9.07
N GLN A 139 -4.98 10.52 -8.92
CA GLN A 139 -3.72 11.02 -8.35
C GLN A 139 -3.50 10.47 -6.94
N ALA A 140 -4.51 10.53 -6.07
CA ALA A 140 -4.37 10.07 -4.69
C ALA A 140 -4.08 8.56 -4.60
N LEU A 141 -4.62 7.76 -5.54
CA LEU A 141 -4.35 6.32 -5.63
C LEU A 141 -2.95 6.03 -6.20
N VAL A 142 -2.49 6.79 -7.19
CA VAL A 142 -1.12 6.68 -7.70
C VAL A 142 -0.10 7.06 -6.62
N ASP A 143 -0.34 8.13 -5.86
CA ASP A 143 0.48 8.51 -4.72
C ASP A 143 0.52 7.41 -3.64
N GLU A 144 -0.58 6.67 -3.48
CA GLU A 144 -0.65 5.55 -2.54
C GLU A 144 0.18 4.35 -3.00
N VAL A 145 0.25 4.09 -4.31
CA VAL A 145 1.16 3.08 -4.87
C VAL A 145 2.61 3.43 -4.52
N ASP A 146 3.04 4.67 -4.75
CA ASP A 146 4.40 5.10 -4.43
C ASP A 146 4.67 5.13 -2.92
N ARG A 147 3.65 5.47 -2.11
CA ARG A 147 3.74 5.35 -0.65
C ARG A 147 3.95 3.89 -0.23
N ILE A 148 3.22 2.93 -0.81
CA ILE A 148 3.41 1.51 -0.50
C ILE A 148 4.81 1.06 -0.92
N ALA A 149 5.25 1.41 -2.13
CA ALA A 149 6.57 1.05 -2.65
C ALA A 149 7.71 1.54 -1.73
N SER A 150 7.63 2.81 -1.27
CA SER A 150 8.64 3.43 -0.40
C SER A 150 8.56 2.98 1.07
N THR A 151 7.37 2.67 1.58
CA THR A 151 7.18 2.23 2.98
C THR A 151 7.37 0.72 3.17
N ALA A 152 7.35 -0.06 2.09
CA ALA A 152 7.59 -1.49 2.09
C ALA A 152 9.05 -1.82 2.46
N LYS A 153 9.29 -1.89 3.77
CA LYS A 153 10.59 -2.20 4.36
C LYS A 153 10.53 -3.43 5.27
N PHE A 154 11.57 -4.26 5.22
CA PHE A 154 11.79 -5.34 6.17
C PHE A 154 13.22 -5.25 6.71
N ASN A 155 13.39 -5.13 8.03
CA ASN A 155 14.72 -4.93 8.65
C ASN A 155 15.56 -3.86 7.96
N ARG A 156 14.96 -2.70 7.63
CA ARG A 156 15.56 -1.56 6.90
C ARG A 156 15.85 -1.81 5.41
N MET A 157 15.66 -3.02 4.91
CA MET A 157 15.75 -3.33 3.48
C MET A 157 14.49 -2.86 2.76
N LYS A 158 14.65 -2.15 1.64
CA LYS A 158 13.54 -1.69 0.81
C LYS A 158 13.16 -2.77 -0.19
N LEU A 159 11.89 -3.16 -0.21
CA LEU A 159 11.46 -4.33 -0.98
C LEU A 159 11.18 -4.01 -2.45
N PHE A 160 10.59 -2.84 -2.73
CA PHE A 160 10.03 -2.53 -4.05
C PHE A 160 10.74 -1.42 -4.84
N GLU A 161 11.87 -0.92 -4.36
CA GLU A 161 12.65 0.13 -5.05
C GLU A 161 13.68 -0.45 -6.05
N GLY A 162 13.72 -1.77 -6.23
CA GLY A 162 14.56 -2.43 -7.22
C GLY A 162 15.88 -2.98 -6.69
N ASP A 163 16.21 -2.77 -5.42
CA ASP A 163 17.43 -3.29 -4.77
C ASP A 163 17.56 -4.82 -4.91
N PHE A 164 16.43 -5.54 -4.99
CA PHE A 164 16.38 -7.00 -5.08
C PHE A 164 15.80 -7.52 -6.40
N ALA A 165 15.70 -6.66 -7.43
CA ALA A 165 15.26 -7.08 -8.76
C ALA A 165 16.27 -8.04 -9.40
N LYS A 166 15.83 -8.84 -10.38
CA LYS A 166 16.70 -9.81 -11.08
C LYS A 166 17.92 -9.16 -11.76
N SER A 167 17.74 -7.93 -12.26
CA SER A 167 18.80 -7.12 -12.88
C SER A 167 19.51 -6.19 -11.90
N SER A 168 19.21 -6.26 -10.60
CA SER A 168 19.82 -5.39 -9.59
C SER A 168 21.32 -5.63 -9.49
N ARG A 169 22.07 -4.54 -9.41
CA ARG A 169 23.50 -4.54 -9.11
C ARG A 169 23.80 -4.11 -7.67
N THR A 170 22.76 -3.70 -6.93
CA THR A 170 22.91 -3.09 -5.59
C THR A 170 22.96 -4.16 -4.51
N ALA A 171 22.00 -5.08 -4.51
CA ALA A 171 21.85 -6.06 -3.44
C ALA A 171 21.29 -7.38 -3.97
N SER A 172 21.39 -8.42 -3.14
CA SER A 172 20.74 -9.70 -3.41
C SER A 172 20.17 -10.31 -2.16
N MET A 173 19.07 -11.05 -2.31
CA MET A 173 18.35 -11.64 -1.19
C MET A 173 18.48 -13.15 -1.24
N TRP A 174 19.02 -13.73 -0.17
CA TRP A 174 19.26 -15.17 -0.04
C TRP A 174 18.39 -15.76 1.05
N PHE A 175 17.76 -16.89 0.72
CA PHE A 175 16.86 -17.63 1.58
C PHE A 175 17.44 -19.02 1.81
N ILE A 176 17.08 -19.63 2.94
CA ILE A 176 17.49 -20.98 3.33
C ILE A 176 16.22 -21.82 3.24
N ASN A 177 16.27 -22.92 2.51
CA ASN A 177 15.17 -23.86 2.46
C ASN A 177 15.11 -24.67 3.76
N GLU A 178 13.94 -24.74 4.37
CA GLU A 178 13.71 -25.39 5.65
C GLU A 178 13.93 -26.91 5.61
N LYS A 179 13.67 -27.55 4.46
CA LYS A 179 13.75 -29.02 4.31
C LYS A 179 15.17 -29.52 4.07
N ASN A 180 15.91 -28.87 3.16
CA ASN A 180 17.23 -29.34 2.72
C ASN A 180 18.40 -28.44 3.16
N GLY A 181 18.13 -27.27 3.74
CA GLY A 181 19.15 -26.32 4.20
C GLY A 181 19.86 -25.57 3.08
N GLU A 182 19.46 -25.76 1.82
CA GLU A 182 20.11 -25.12 0.67
C GLU A 182 19.78 -23.63 0.60
N LEU A 183 20.76 -22.86 0.13
CA LEU A 183 20.58 -21.45 -0.15
C LEU A 183 19.98 -21.27 -1.54
N PHE A 184 18.89 -20.51 -1.62
CA PHE A 184 18.32 -20.07 -2.89
C PHE A 184 18.16 -18.56 -2.91
N ARG A 185 18.31 -17.97 -4.10
CA ARG A 185 18.18 -16.53 -4.28
C ARG A 185 16.73 -16.18 -4.58
N MET A 186 16.19 -15.22 -3.83
CA MET A 186 14.86 -14.67 -4.05
C MET A 186 14.98 -13.28 -4.68
N TYR A 187 14.12 -12.99 -5.66
CA TYR A 187 14.05 -11.70 -6.32
C TYR A 187 12.76 -10.99 -5.92
N ILE A 188 12.77 -9.66 -5.89
CA ILE A 188 11.56 -8.83 -5.78
C ILE A 188 11.64 -7.73 -6.84
N SER A 189 10.66 -7.68 -7.72
CA SER A 189 10.60 -6.67 -8.78
C SER A 189 10.20 -5.30 -8.24
N THR A 190 10.57 -4.25 -8.97
CA THR A 190 10.22 -2.87 -8.64
C THR A 190 8.72 -2.62 -8.81
N MET A 191 8.04 -2.10 -7.77
CA MET A 191 6.58 -1.88 -7.74
C MET A 191 6.18 -0.41 -7.57
N THR A 192 7.02 0.51 -8.02
CA THR A 192 6.72 1.95 -8.09
C THR A 192 5.64 2.25 -9.13
N SER A 193 4.95 3.39 -9.00
CA SER A 193 3.96 3.84 -9.99
C SER A 193 4.57 3.94 -11.39
N HIS A 194 5.82 4.39 -11.48
CA HIS A 194 6.57 4.50 -12.72
C HIS A 194 6.88 3.15 -13.35
N SER A 195 7.40 2.18 -12.57
CA SER A 195 7.70 0.83 -13.08
C SER A 195 6.43 0.06 -13.49
N LEU A 196 5.30 0.36 -12.87
CA LEU A 196 3.98 -0.19 -13.22
C LEU A 196 3.32 0.54 -14.39
N GLY A 197 3.85 1.68 -14.86
CA GLY A 197 3.28 2.45 -15.96
C GLY A 197 2.03 3.26 -15.58
N LEU A 198 1.83 3.51 -14.28
CA LEU A 198 0.74 4.33 -13.74
C LEU A 198 1.05 5.84 -13.73
N THR A 199 2.30 6.19 -14.03
CA THR A 199 2.74 7.56 -14.29
C THR A 199 3.38 7.67 -15.67
N SER A 200 3.34 8.88 -16.21
CA SER A 200 4.07 9.25 -17.43
C SER A 200 5.56 9.43 -17.13
N PHE A 201 6.38 9.53 -18.17
CA PHE A 201 7.83 9.82 -18.01
C PHE A 201 8.09 11.12 -17.23
N ASN A 202 7.19 12.09 -17.34
CA ASN A 202 7.26 13.36 -16.62
C ASN A 202 6.76 13.28 -15.15
N GLY A 203 6.44 12.08 -14.65
CA GLY A 203 5.95 11.86 -13.28
C GLY A 203 4.45 12.16 -13.06
N PHE A 204 3.74 12.69 -14.07
CA PHE A 204 2.30 12.94 -13.97
C PHE A 204 1.50 11.63 -14.00
N PRO A 205 0.39 11.53 -13.24
CA PRO A 205 -0.47 10.35 -13.27
C PRO A 205 -1.13 10.17 -14.65
N LEU A 206 -1.69 8.99 -14.88
CA LEU A 206 -2.56 8.76 -16.05
C LEU A 206 -3.74 9.76 -16.03
N THR A 207 -4.06 10.29 -17.21
CA THR A 207 -5.17 11.23 -17.40
C THR A 207 -6.42 10.53 -17.89
N LEU A 208 -7.57 10.92 -17.34
CA LEU A 208 -8.90 10.48 -17.80
C LEU A 208 -9.20 10.93 -19.23
N SER A 209 -8.47 11.89 -19.80
CA SER A 209 -8.66 12.33 -21.20
C SER A 209 -8.29 11.27 -22.25
N ASN A 210 -7.49 10.25 -21.88
CA ASN A 210 -7.19 9.13 -22.75
C ASN A 210 -7.46 7.79 -22.04
N PRO A 211 -8.75 7.44 -21.84
CA PRO A 211 -9.12 6.31 -20.98
C PRO A 211 -8.71 4.97 -21.59
N ILE A 212 -8.74 4.83 -22.92
CA ILE A 212 -8.37 3.59 -23.61
C ILE A 212 -6.89 3.25 -23.37
N GLN A 213 -5.99 4.23 -23.51
CA GLN A 213 -4.57 4.00 -23.27
C GLN A 213 -4.28 3.76 -21.79
N ALA A 214 -4.94 4.52 -20.90
CA ALA A 214 -4.79 4.35 -19.46
C ALA A 214 -5.24 2.95 -19.01
N GLN A 215 -6.37 2.46 -19.51
CA GLN A 215 -6.89 1.14 -19.20
C GLN A 215 -5.93 0.02 -19.62
N LYS A 216 -5.36 0.09 -20.83
CA LYS A 216 -4.34 -0.86 -21.28
C LYS A 216 -3.12 -0.88 -20.37
N LYS A 217 -2.65 0.29 -19.93
CA LYS A 217 -1.52 0.40 -18.99
C LYS A 217 -1.85 -0.22 -17.63
N ILE A 218 -3.06 0.03 -17.12
CA ILE A 218 -3.53 -0.54 -15.85
C ILE A 218 -3.64 -2.06 -15.94
N GLU A 219 -4.13 -2.60 -17.06
CA GLU A 219 -4.19 -4.06 -17.28
C GLU A 219 -2.80 -4.70 -17.24
N VAL A 220 -1.80 -4.07 -17.88
CA VAL A 220 -0.41 -4.51 -17.79
C VAL A 220 0.10 -4.45 -16.35
N ALA A 221 -0.23 -3.40 -15.59
CA ALA A 221 0.14 -3.29 -14.18
C ALA A 221 -0.48 -4.41 -13.33
N ILE A 222 -1.77 -4.70 -13.51
CA ILE A 222 -2.50 -5.80 -12.84
C ILE A 222 -1.81 -7.15 -13.12
N ASN A 223 -1.50 -7.42 -14.39
CA ASN A 223 -0.85 -8.67 -14.79
C ASN A 223 0.53 -8.80 -14.15
N ARG A 224 1.34 -7.74 -14.18
CA ARG A 224 2.67 -7.72 -13.52
C ARG A 224 2.58 -7.98 -12.01
N ILE A 225 1.66 -7.30 -11.32
CA ILE A 225 1.48 -7.50 -9.86
C ILE A 225 1.01 -8.92 -9.56
N SER A 226 0.11 -9.47 -10.37
CA SER A 226 -0.43 -10.82 -10.23
C SER A 226 0.65 -11.90 -10.45
N GLU A 227 1.48 -11.74 -11.47
CA GLU A 227 2.62 -12.63 -11.74
C GLU A 227 3.63 -12.61 -10.61
N GLU A 228 3.99 -11.41 -10.14
CA GLU A 228 4.93 -11.24 -9.03
C GLU A 228 4.39 -11.82 -7.73
N ARG A 229 3.09 -11.64 -7.46
CA ARG A 229 2.40 -12.28 -6.33
C ARG A 229 2.48 -13.80 -6.42
N LYS A 230 2.17 -14.39 -7.59
CA LYS A 230 2.25 -15.85 -7.79
C LYS A 230 3.68 -16.37 -7.57
N ARG A 231 4.67 -15.66 -8.09
CA ARG A 231 6.09 -16.01 -7.94
C ARG A 231 6.57 -15.95 -6.49
N ILE A 232 6.10 -14.97 -5.71
CA ILE A 232 6.43 -14.86 -4.28
C ILE A 232 5.67 -15.92 -3.47
N GLN A 233 4.41 -16.19 -3.83
CA GLN A 233 3.59 -17.22 -3.18
C GLN A 233 4.21 -18.61 -3.31
N SER A 234 4.73 -18.97 -4.49
CA SER A 234 5.34 -20.27 -4.75
C SER A 234 6.61 -20.55 -3.94
N VAL A 235 7.14 -19.55 -3.22
CA VAL A 235 8.29 -19.74 -2.30
C VAL A 235 7.84 -20.36 -0.97
N LEU A 236 6.54 -20.31 -0.67
CA LEU A 236 5.97 -20.88 0.56
C LEU A 236 5.58 -22.35 0.41
N ASP A 237 5.45 -22.84 -0.82
CA ASP A 237 5.03 -24.21 -1.16
C ASP A 237 6.24 -25.15 -1.26
#